data_AF-A0A519SSB5-F1
#
_entry.id   AF-A0A519SSB5-F1
#
_cell.length_a   1.000
_cell.length_b   1.000
_cell.length_c   1.000
_cell.angle_alpha   90.00
_cell.angle_beta   90.00
_cell.angle_gamma   90.00
#
_symmetry.space_group_name_H-M   'P 1'
#
loop_
_entity.id
_entity.type
_entity.pdbx_description
1 polymer ?
#
loop_
_entity_poly.entity_id
_entity_poly.type
_entity_poly.pdbx_seq_one_letter_code
_entity_poly.pdbx_strand_id
1 'polypeptide(L)'
;MKNFFSKALLIISFLTLLSCNHSSKKETAQTKRQVEKLALASPDEAAIDRVLDLDEVKRKGAEIDKLSKGERHLSAYVETAPTKEDSNYWIKVAEDNGDSKVAYYTFAVDSKTRDVRYYDPMQDSLISIEQWRKTTPLDER
;
A
#
# COMPACT_ATOMS: atom_id res chain seq x y z
N MET A 1 30.51 -20.34 -57.33
CA MET A 1 31.56 -19.30 -57.32
C MET A 1 32.03 -19.14 -55.88
N LYS A 2 33.32 -19.39 -55.64
CA LYS A 2 34.06 -19.17 -54.39
C LYS A 2 34.60 -17.73 -54.38
N ASN A 3 34.91 -17.19 -53.19
CA ASN A 3 35.94 -16.18 -52.82
C ASN A 3 35.53 -15.65 -51.42
N PHE A 4 36.09 -16.01 -50.25
CA PHE A 4 37.44 -16.31 -49.76
C PHE A 4 38.34 -15.08 -49.51
N PHE A 5 38.89 -15.04 -48.29
CA PHE A 5 40.00 -14.23 -47.75
C PHE A 5 39.73 -12.75 -47.43
N SER A 6 40.39 -12.10 -46.46
CA SER A 6 41.16 -12.48 -45.27
C SER A 6 41.67 -11.17 -44.64
N LYS A 7 41.81 -11.23 -43.31
CA LYS A 7 42.45 -10.29 -42.37
C LYS A 7 43.63 -9.48 -42.91
N ALA A 8 43.72 -8.22 -42.51
CA ALA A 8 44.97 -7.60 -42.03
C ALA A 8 44.68 -6.40 -41.12
N LEU A 9 45.41 -6.39 -40.02
CA LEU A 9 45.36 -5.53 -38.84
C LEU A 9 46.34 -4.35 -39.03
N LEU A 10 46.02 -3.14 -38.57
CA LEU A 10 47.03 -2.18 -38.14
C LEU A 10 46.51 -1.26 -37.02
N ILE A 11 47.30 -1.27 -35.95
CA ILE A 11 47.15 -0.65 -34.63
C ILE A 11 47.59 0.83 -34.70
N ILE A 12 47.04 1.69 -33.83
CA ILE A 12 47.62 2.85 -33.10
C ILE A 12 46.44 3.74 -32.66
N SER A 13 46.33 4.38 -31.50
CA SER A 13 46.82 4.24 -30.12
C SER A 13 46.08 5.36 -29.35
N PHE A 14 45.65 5.08 -28.13
CA PHE A 14 45.35 6.02 -27.02
C PHE A 14 44.58 7.34 -27.28
N LEU A 15 43.34 7.39 -26.81
CA LEU A 15 42.88 8.53 -26.00
C LEU A 15 41.99 8.04 -24.86
N THR A 16 42.58 7.99 -23.66
CA THR A 16 41.89 7.89 -22.38
C THR A 16 41.13 9.17 -22.12
N LEU A 17 39.80 9.15 -22.12
CA LEU A 17 39.01 10.17 -21.44
C LEU A 17 37.84 9.54 -20.68
N LEU A 18 38.01 9.63 -19.36
CA LEU A 18 36.98 9.76 -18.33
C LEU A 18 35.86 8.70 -18.32
N SER A 19 36.11 7.68 -17.50
CA SER A 19 35.06 6.98 -16.76
C SER A 19 34.33 7.99 -15.87
N CYS A 20 33.19 8.51 -16.34
CA CYS A 20 32.21 9.14 -15.45
C CYS A 20 31.36 8.04 -14.83
N ASN A 21 31.86 7.45 -13.74
CA ASN A 21 31.03 6.75 -12.76
C ASN A 21 30.13 7.79 -12.06
N HIS A 22 29.04 8.21 -12.72
CA HIS A 22 28.00 8.99 -12.09
C HIS A 22 27.05 8.04 -11.34
N SER A 23 27.56 7.42 -10.27
CA SER A 23 26.70 6.96 -9.17
C SER A 23 26.10 8.21 -8.54
N SER A 24 24.98 8.66 -9.10
CA SER A 24 24.19 9.73 -8.51
C SER A 24 23.59 9.21 -7.22
N LYS A 25 24.04 9.83 -6.13
CA LYS A 25 23.53 9.76 -4.76
C LYS A 25 22.03 10.11 -4.69
N LYS A 26 21.14 9.26 -5.20
CA LYS A 26 19.68 9.41 -5.07
C LYS A 26 19.07 8.56 -3.96
N GLU A 27 19.83 7.63 -3.40
CA GLU A 27 19.33 6.71 -2.36
C GLU A 27 19.17 7.43 -1.01
N THR A 28 20.07 8.36 -0.66
CA THR A 28 20.06 8.99 0.67
C THR A 28 18.91 9.99 0.86
N ALA A 29 18.43 10.65 -0.19
CA ALA A 29 17.32 11.60 -0.09
C ALA A 29 15.96 10.89 -0.02
N GLN A 30 15.81 9.76 -0.73
CA GLN A 30 14.57 8.98 -0.73
C GLN A 30 14.39 8.22 0.60
N THR A 31 15.47 7.68 1.16
CA THR A 31 15.45 7.06 2.50
C THR A 31 15.18 8.12 3.58
N LYS A 32 15.80 9.30 3.52
CA LYS A 32 15.57 10.35 4.54
C LYS A 32 14.14 10.89 4.50
N ARG A 33 13.55 11.05 3.30
CA ARG A 33 12.16 11.48 3.12
C ARG A 33 11.14 10.41 3.54
N GLN A 34 11.46 9.12 3.38
CA GLN A 34 10.64 8.02 3.92
C GLN A 34 10.74 7.91 5.45
N VAL A 35 11.93 8.09 6.02
CA VAL A 35 12.14 8.12 7.48
C VAL A 35 11.46 9.33 8.12
N GLU A 36 11.43 10.48 7.44
CA GLU A 36 10.76 11.71 7.91
C GLU A 36 9.24 11.65 7.73
N LYS A 37 8.73 11.01 6.67
CA LYS A 37 7.29 10.72 6.50
C LYS A 37 6.78 9.73 7.55
N LEU A 38 7.58 8.73 7.94
CA LEU A 38 7.22 7.83 9.06
C LEU A 38 7.23 8.53 10.43
N ALA A 39 7.98 9.63 10.58
CA ALA A 39 8.16 10.30 11.87
C ALA A 39 7.05 11.33 12.21
N LEU A 40 6.12 11.63 11.29
CA LEU A 40 5.07 12.63 11.53
C LEU A 40 3.72 12.28 10.86
N ALA A 41 3.36 11.00 10.76
CA ALA A 41 2.01 10.64 10.35
C ALA A 41 0.99 11.17 11.37
N SER A 42 -0.06 11.83 10.89
CA SER A 42 -1.16 12.27 11.74
C SER A 42 -1.81 11.07 12.44
N PRO A 43 -2.46 11.25 13.60
CA PRO A 43 -3.19 10.17 14.26
C PRO A 43 -4.18 9.44 13.33
N ASP A 44 -4.79 10.17 12.41
CA ASP A 44 -5.73 9.68 11.40
C ASP A 44 -5.01 8.80 10.36
N GLU A 45 -3.90 9.27 9.78
CA GLU A 45 -3.08 8.50 8.84
C GLU A 45 -2.57 7.21 9.48
N ALA A 46 -2.08 7.27 10.71
CA ALA A 46 -1.61 6.07 11.39
C ALA A 46 -2.76 5.11 11.78
N ALA A 47 -4.01 5.56 11.90
CA ALA A 47 -5.16 4.67 12.04
C ALA A 47 -5.52 4.00 10.70
N ILE A 48 -5.48 4.77 9.60
CA ILE A 48 -5.66 4.26 8.24
C ILE A 48 -4.60 3.21 7.91
N ASP A 49 -3.33 3.49 8.20
CA ASP A 49 -2.22 2.57 7.95
C ASP A 49 -2.40 1.24 8.69
N ARG A 50 -2.94 1.28 9.93
CA ARG A 50 -3.26 0.05 10.67
C ARG A 50 -4.32 -0.81 9.98
N VAL A 51 -5.34 -0.18 9.39
CA VAL A 51 -6.38 -0.89 8.65
C VAL A 51 -5.84 -1.41 7.32
N LEU A 52 -5.08 -0.59 6.59
CA LEU A 52 -4.44 -0.99 5.32
C LEU A 52 -3.40 -2.10 5.50
N ASP A 53 -2.82 -2.25 6.69
CA ASP A 53 -1.86 -3.32 6.98
C ASP A 53 -2.52 -4.70 7.21
N LEU A 54 -3.84 -4.77 7.36
CA LEU A 54 -4.56 -6.04 7.51
C LEU A 54 -4.48 -6.90 6.23
N ASP A 55 -4.22 -8.20 6.40
CA ASP A 55 -4.15 -9.16 5.29
C ASP A 55 -5.45 -9.23 4.48
N GLU A 56 -6.58 -9.08 5.16
CA GLU A 56 -7.92 -8.95 4.57
C GLU A 56 -8.00 -7.80 3.58
N VAL A 57 -7.59 -6.61 4.00
CA VAL A 57 -7.63 -5.39 3.19
C VAL A 57 -6.66 -5.48 2.01
N LYS A 58 -5.45 -6.00 2.23
CA LYS A 58 -4.45 -6.23 1.17
C LYS A 58 -4.95 -7.21 0.11
N ARG A 59 -5.55 -8.33 0.54
CA ARG A 59 -6.08 -9.35 -0.38
C ARG A 59 -7.24 -8.79 -1.21
N LYS A 60 -8.18 -8.08 -0.58
CA LYS A 60 -9.29 -7.43 -1.28
C LYS A 60 -8.80 -6.38 -2.27
N GLY A 61 -7.81 -5.58 -1.89
CA GLY A 61 -7.16 -4.61 -2.78
C GLY A 61 -6.55 -5.30 -4.00
N ALA A 62 -5.76 -6.35 -3.81
CA ALA A 62 -5.17 -7.11 -4.90
C ALA A 62 -6.22 -7.78 -5.81
N GLU A 63 -7.33 -8.25 -5.25
CA GLU A 63 -8.46 -8.79 -6.01
C GLU A 63 -9.09 -7.71 -6.89
N ILE A 64 -9.44 -6.55 -6.32
CA ILE A 64 -10.04 -5.43 -7.05
C ILE A 64 -9.11 -4.94 -8.16
N ASP A 65 -7.83 -4.75 -7.87
CA ASP A 65 -6.82 -4.35 -8.85
C ASP A 65 -6.75 -5.37 -10.00
N LYS A 66 -6.71 -6.67 -9.68
CA LYS A 66 -6.66 -7.73 -10.69
C LYS A 66 -7.92 -7.77 -11.56
N LEU A 67 -9.10 -7.70 -10.95
CA LEU A 67 -10.38 -7.79 -11.66
C LEU A 67 -10.65 -6.54 -12.51
N SER A 68 -10.20 -5.38 -12.03
CA SER A 68 -10.32 -4.09 -12.74
C SER A 68 -9.17 -3.81 -13.71
N LYS A 69 -8.15 -4.69 -13.79
CA LYS A 69 -6.91 -4.44 -14.55
C LYS A 69 -6.21 -3.15 -14.13
N GLY A 70 -6.31 -2.80 -12.85
CA GLY A 70 -5.71 -1.61 -12.25
C GLY A 70 -6.51 -0.31 -12.46
N GLU A 71 -7.73 -0.37 -12.97
CA GLU A 71 -8.58 0.82 -13.14
C GLU A 71 -9.27 1.25 -11.83
N ARG A 72 -9.46 0.31 -10.90
CA ARG A 72 -10.12 0.54 -9.61
C ARG A 72 -9.19 0.09 -8.50
N HIS A 73 -9.24 0.81 -7.38
CA HIS A 73 -8.37 0.56 -6.24
C HIS A 73 -9.17 0.61 -4.94
N LEU A 74 -8.74 -0.20 -3.98
CA LEU A 74 -9.23 -0.13 -2.62
C LEU A 74 -8.47 0.96 -1.85
N SER A 75 -9.22 1.77 -1.12
CA SER A 75 -8.68 2.86 -0.28
C SER A 75 -9.36 2.83 1.08
N ALA A 76 -8.73 3.47 2.07
CA ALA A 76 -9.30 3.62 3.40
C ALA A 76 -9.37 5.11 3.77
N TYR A 77 -10.43 5.49 4.48
CA TYR A 77 -10.61 6.87 4.96
C TYR A 77 -11.33 6.88 6.31
N VAL A 78 -11.05 7.91 7.11
CA VAL A 78 -11.76 8.16 8.37
C VAL A 78 -13.14 8.71 8.03
N GLU A 79 -14.18 7.94 8.32
CA GLU A 79 -15.58 8.37 8.24
C GLU A 79 -15.95 9.22 9.46
N THR A 80 -15.48 8.84 10.65
CA THR A 80 -15.73 9.56 11.91
C THR A 80 -14.50 9.53 12.79
N ALA A 81 -14.07 10.70 13.25
CA ALA A 81 -12.97 10.85 14.19
C ALA A 81 -13.44 10.62 15.65
N PRO A 82 -12.54 10.27 16.58
CA PRO A 82 -12.85 10.11 17.98
C PRO A 82 -13.50 11.35 18.59
N THR A 83 -14.49 11.13 19.44
CA THR A 83 -15.15 12.14 20.27
C THR A 83 -14.90 11.86 21.75
N LYS A 84 -15.60 12.57 22.64
CA LYS A 84 -15.55 12.29 24.09
C LYS A 84 -16.33 11.03 24.45
N GLU A 85 -17.36 10.74 23.67
CA GLU A 85 -18.30 9.63 23.86
C GLU A 85 -17.83 8.36 23.16
N ASP A 86 -17.10 8.50 22.06
CA ASP A 86 -16.54 7.39 21.29
C ASP A 86 -15.05 7.61 21.03
N SER A 87 -14.20 6.74 21.58
CA SER A 87 -12.75 6.85 21.43
C SER A 87 -12.20 6.31 20.11
N ASN A 88 -13.05 5.85 19.18
CA ASN A 88 -12.62 5.18 17.97
C ASN A 88 -12.56 6.12 16.76
N TYR A 89 -11.54 5.89 15.92
CA TYR A 89 -11.61 6.23 14.52
C TYR A 89 -12.48 5.20 13.81
N TRP A 90 -13.54 5.63 13.17
CA TRP A 90 -14.33 4.80 12.28
C TRP A 90 -13.79 4.94 10.87
N ILE A 91 -13.29 3.83 10.32
CA ILE A 91 -12.59 3.79 9.05
C ILE A 91 -13.38 2.92 8.09
N LYS A 92 -13.73 3.48 6.93
CA LYS A 92 -14.28 2.69 5.82
C LYS A 92 -13.16 2.32 4.87
N VAL A 93 -13.19 1.06 4.45
CA VAL A 93 -12.36 0.53 3.37
C VAL A 93 -13.26 0.39 2.15
N ALA A 94 -13.01 1.21 1.13
CA ALA A 94 -13.89 1.36 -0.01
C ALA A 94 -13.14 1.33 -1.34
N GLU A 95 -13.78 0.72 -2.32
CA GLU A 95 -13.39 0.83 -3.72
C GLU A 95 -13.92 2.13 -4.30
N ASP A 96 -13.06 2.86 -5.01
CA ASP A 96 -13.51 3.91 -5.90
C ASP A 96 -13.79 3.32 -7.28
N ASN A 97 -15.07 3.30 -7.68
CA ASN A 97 -15.47 2.78 -9.00
C ASN A 97 -15.62 3.88 -10.06
N GLY A 98 -15.19 5.12 -9.77
CA GLY A 98 -15.31 6.29 -10.66
C GLY A 98 -16.58 7.10 -10.44
N ASP A 99 -17.68 6.45 -10.03
CA ASP A 99 -18.97 7.11 -9.76
C ASP A 99 -19.24 7.27 -8.25
N SER A 100 -18.74 6.33 -7.45
CA SER A 100 -19.05 6.20 -6.04
C SER A 100 -17.95 5.46 -5.27
N LYS A 101 -17.92 5.67 -3.96
CA LYS A 101 -17.12 4.85 -3.04
C LYS A 101 -18.00 3.74 -2.47
N VAL A 102 -17.67 2.49 -2.80
CA VAL A 102 -18.38 1.30 -2.32
C VAL A 102 -17.58 0.69 -1.18
N ALA A 103 -18.08 0.80 0.04
CA ALA A 103 -17.42 0.26 1.23
C ALA A 103 -17.56 -1.27 1.30
N TYR A 104 -16.43 -1.95 1.44
CA TYR A 104 -16.36 -3.40 1.70
C TYR A 104 -16.30 -3.70 3.19
N TYR A 105 -15.55 -2.88 3.95
CA TYR A 105 -15.36 -3.07 5.37
C TYR A 105 -15.51 -1.77 6.13
N THR A 106 -15.96 -1.89 7.37
CA THR A 106 -15.90 -0.83 8.37
C THR A 106 -15.10 -1.35 9.57
N PHE A 107 -14.12 -0.57 10.00
CA PHE A 107 -13.30 -0.87 11.16
C PHE A 107 -13.40 0.27 12.18
N ALA A 108 -13.33 -0.10 13.45
CA ALA A 108 -13.07 0.83 14.55
C ALA A 108 -11.62 0.67 14.99
N VAL A 109 -10.87 1.77 15.06
CA VAL A 109 -9.51 1.80 15.58
C VAL A 109 -9.49 2.64 16.84
N ASP A 110 -9.14 2.04 17.98
CA ASP A 110 -9.06 2.80 19.23
C ASP A 110 -7.97 3.88 19.13
N SER A 111 -8.32 5.12 19.49
CA SER A 111 -7.41 6.27 19.36
C SER A 111 -6.18 6.19 20.26
N LYS A 112 -6.22 5.41 21.35
CA LYS A 112 -5.15 5.28 22.34
C LYS A 112 -4.34 4.01 22.13
N THR A 113 -5.00 2.85 22.10
CA THR A 113 -4.34 1.54 21.99
C THR A 113 -3.99 1.18 20.56
N ARG A 114 -4.67 1.81 19.58
CA ARG A 114 -4.58 1.47 18.15
C ARG A 114 -5.09 0.06 17.82
N ASP A 115 -5.86 -0.54 18.72
CA ASP A 115 -6.49 -1.83 18.47
C ASP A 115 -7.54 -1.69 17.37
N VAL A 116 -7.45 -2.57 16.38
CA VAL A 116 -8.39 -2.62 15.25
C VAL A 116 -9.46 -3.66 15.53
N ARG A 117 -10.72 -3.27 15.32
CA ARG A 117 -11.90 -4.13 15.43
C ARG A 117 -12.73 -4.03 14.17
N TYR A 118 -13.29 -5.14 13.73
CA TYR A 118 -14.22 -5.18 12.61
C TYR A 118 -15.63 -4.88 13.11
N TYR A 119 -16.37 -4.05 12.37
CA TYR A 119 -17.79 -3.84 12.59
C TYR A 119 -18.59 -4.86 11.78
N ASP A 120 -19.26 -5.76 12.49
CA ASP A 120 -20.18 -6.74 11.93
C ASP A 120 -21.57 -6.09 11.75
N PRO A 121 -21.99 -5.80 10.50
CA PRO A 121 -23.27 -5.16 10.25
C PRO A 121 -24.48 -6.09 10.45
N MET A 122 -24.27 -7.41 10.50
CA MET A 122 -25.36 -8.37 10.72
C MET A 122 -25.73 -8.46 12.19
N GLN A 123 -24.74 -8.30 13.07
CA GLN A 123 -24.93 -8.34 14.52
C GLN A 123 -24.93 -6.95 15.17
N ASP A 124 -24.71 -5.89 14.39
CA ASP A 124 -24.53 -4.51 14.86
C ASP A 124 -23.51 -4.42 16.01
N SER A 125 -22.33 -5.02 15.80
CA SER A 125 -21.35 -5.17 16.88
C SER A 125 -19.90 -5.04 16.42
N LEU A 126 -19.01 -4.66 17.34
CA LEU A 126 -17.56 -4.66 17.11
C LEU A 126 -16.96 -5.97 17.61
N ILE A 127 -16.32 -6.72 16.71
CA ILE A 127 -15.59 -7.94 17.03
C ILE A 127 -14.08 -7.76 16.77
N SER A 128 -13.26 -8.53 17.48
CA SER A 128 -11.81 -8.52 17.22
C SER A 128 -11.52 -9.09 15.84
N ILE A 129 -10.38 -8.71 15.25
CA ILE A 129 -9.93 -9.29 13.98
C ILE A 129 -9.78 -10.81 14.09
N GLU A 130 -9.31 -11.33 15.24
CA GLU A 130 -9.21 -12.77 15.45
C GLU A 130 -10.58 -13.46 15.45
N GLN A 131 -11.58 -12.86 16.10
CA GLN A 131 -12.95 -13.38 16.09
C GLN A 131 -13.50 -13.40 14.67
N TRP A 132 -13.35 -12.29 13.93
CA TRP A 132 -13.78 -12.21 12.53
C TRP A 132 -13.14 -13.29 11.66
N ARG A 133 -11.84 -13.56 11.84
CA ARG A 133 -11.10 -14.63 11.14
C ARG A 133 -11.63 -16.04 11.44
N LYS A 134 -12.24 -16.25 12.61
CA LYS A 134 -12.83 -17.55 13.01
C LYS A 134 -14.25 -17.72 12.52
N THR A 135 -15.01 -16.63 12.40
CA THR A 135 -16.44 -16.67 12.08
C THR A 135 -16.75 -16.38 10.61
N THR A 136 -15.80 -15.85 9.86
CA THR A 136 -15.99 -15.48 8.44
C THR A 136 -15.01 -16.25 7.53
N PRO A 137 -15.51 -16.95 6.50
CA PRO A 137 -14.70 -17.61 5.48
C PRO A 137 -13.69 -16.66 4.83
N LEU A 138 -12.54 -17.18 4.39
CA LEU A 138 -11.43 -16.39 3.86
C LEU A 138 -11.80 -15.60 2.59
N ASP A 139 -12.70 -16.12 1.77
CA ASP A 139 -13.21 -15.51 0.55
C ASP A 139 -14.28 -14.43 0.81
N GLU A 140 -14.90 -14.45 1.99
CA GLU A 140 -15.86 -13.46 2.46
C GLU A 140 -15.21 -12.33 3.29
N ARG A 141 -13.91 -12.44 3.61
CA ARG A 141 -13.15 -11.42 4.36
C ARG A 141 -11.90 -10.91 3.66
#